data_AF-A0A7R9Y1K6-F1
#
_entry.id   AF-A0A7R9Y1K6-F1
#
_cell.length_a   1.000
_cell.length_b   1.000
_cell.length_c   1.000
_cell.angle_alpha   90.00
_cell.angle_beta   90.00
_cell.angle_gamma   90.00
#
_symmetry.space_group_name_H-M   'P 1'
#
loop_
_entity.id
_entity.type
_entity.pdbx_description
1 polymer ?
#
loop_
_entity_poly.entity_id
_entity_poly.type
_entity_poly.pdbx_seq_one_letter_code
_entity_poly.pdbx_strand_id
1 'polypeptide(L)'
;KSKSKSKSDRSASKSRSKSQSKSRSKSESPPPRRDARSVAKELKRAKRSNAELEDRIEALERMLDARSRGGGSLGGGKDKDKDDDDDDARIEALERALEAATDVRKRAANWVSEMTERHEECATRREAAEAAYGHIRALVRAEEAERD
;
A
#
# COMPACT_ATOMS: atom_id res chain seq x y z
N LYS A 1 5.02 48.94 51.25
CA LYS A 1 4.44 47.58 51.24
C LYS A 1 4.40 47.08 49.80
N SER A 2 5.42 46.34 49.40
CA SER A 2 5.63 45.85 48.03
C SER A 2 4.79 44.58 47.80
N LYS A 3 3.98 44.53 46.74
CA LYS A 3 3.27 43.32 46.31
C LYS A 3 3.70 42.95 44.90
N SER A 4 4.61 41.97 44.84
CA SER A 4 5.08 41.24 43.68
C SER A 4 3.92 40.49 43.01
N LYS A 5 3.77 40.64 41.69
CA LYS A 5 2.93 39.78 40.84
C LYS A 5 3.83 38.78 40.14
N SER A 6 4.03 37.62 40.76
CA SER A 6 4.67 36.47 40.13
C SER A 6 3.70 35.84 39.12
N LYS A 7 4.12 35.75 37.86
CA LYS A 7 3.47 34.92 36.83
C LYS A 7 3.77 33.46 37.18
N SER A 8 2.74 32.63 37.28
CA SER A 8 2.86 31.19 37.49
C SER A 8 2.52 30.48 36.18
N ASP A 9 3.52 29.81 35.63
CA ASP A 9 3.40 28.88 34.51
C ASP A 9 2.35 27.80 34.80
N ARG A 10 1.37 27.69 33.90
CA ARG A 10 0.34 26.66 33.96
C ARG A 10 0.73 25.53 33.02
N SER A 11 1.58 24.63 33.51
CA SER A 11 1.82 23.33 32.87
C SER A 11 0.52 22.51 32.92
N ALA A 12 -0.09 22.32 31.76
CA ALA A 12 -1.26 21.47 31.60
C ALA A 12 -0.85 19.99 31.65
N SER A 13 -0.71 19.43 32.85
CA SER A 13 -0.55 17.99 33.06
C SER A 13 -1.87 17.29 32.76
N LYS A 14 -2.07 16.84 31.50
CA LYS A 14 -3.21 16.01 31.12
C LYS A 14 -2.92 14.57 31.55
N SER A 15 -3.33 14.24 32.77
CA SER A 15 -3.32 12.90 33.34
C SER A 15 -4.14 11.95 32.44
N ARG A 16 -3.43 11.01 31.80
CA ARG A 16 -4.04 9.94 31.00
C ARG A 16 -4.50 8.84 31.95
N SER A 17 -5.76 8.91 32.37
CA SER A 17 -6.39 7.87 33.18
C SER A 17 -6.35 6.52 32.45
N LYS A 18 -5.63 5.56 33.04
CA LYS A 18 -5.60 4.14 32.67
C LYS A 18 -6.97 3.54 32.98
N SER A 19 -7.84 3.44 31.98
CA SER A 19 -9.07 2.65 32.07
C SER A 19 -8.81 1.20 31.64
N GLN A 20 -8.55 0.38 32.65
CA GLN A 20 -9.11 -0.96 32.88
C GLN A 20 -9.28 -1.89 31.65
N SER A 21 -8.38 -2.86 31.59
CA SER A 21 -8.43 -4.03 30.72
C SER A 21 -9.75 -4.80 30.90
N LYS A 22 -10.64 -4.72 29.90
CA LYS A 22 -11.63 -5.78 29.66
C LYS A 22 -10.96 -6.83 28.78
N SER A 23 -10.61 -7.96 29.39
CA SER A 23 -10.34 -9.21 28.70
C SER A 23 -11.58 -9.62 27.90
N ARG A 24 -11.72 -9.08 26.69
CA ARG A 24 -12.62 -9.65 25.69
C ARG A 24 -11.94 -10.90 25.17
N SER A 25 -12.49 -12.05 25.55
CA SER A 25 -12.30 -13.32 24.87
C SER A 25 -12.21 -13.05 23.37
N LYS A 26 -11.12 -13.49 22.74
CA LYS A 26 -10.99 -13.55 21.29
C LYS A 26 -12.06 -14.51 20.77
N SER A 27 -13.30 -14.05 20.65
CA SER A 27 -14.11 -14.48 19.54
C SER A 27 -13.38 -13.95 18.31
N GLU A 28 -12.75 -14.82 17.54
CA GLU A 28 -12.48 -14.54 16.13
C GLU A 28 -13.83 -14.25 15.48
N SER A 29 -14.27 -13.00 15.62
CA SER A 29 -15.28 -12.46 14.73
C SER A 29 -14.68 -12.61 13.33
N PRO A 30 -15.41 -13.20 12.37
CA PRO A 30 -14.95 -13.25 10.99
C PRO A 30 -14.49 -11.83 10.62
N PRO A 31 -13.34 -11.68 9.94
CA PRO A 31 -12.87 -10.37 9.55
C PRO A 31 -14.03 -9.61 8.90
N PRO A 32 -14.26 -8.33 9.25
CA PRO A 32 -15.40 -7.58 8.77
C PRO A 32 -15.46 -7.76 7.26
N ARG A 33 -16.60 -8.28 6.77
CA ARG A 33 -16.82 -8.55 5.35
C ARG A 33 -16.58 -7.25 4.60
N ARG A 34 -15.39 -7.10 4.01
CA ARG A 34 -15.07 -5.94 3.18
C ARG A 34 -16.03 -5.97 2.00
N ASP A 35 -16.73 -4.86 1.77
CA ASP A 35 -17.61 -4.69 0.62
C ASP A 35 -16.81 -4.99 -0.67
N ALA A 36 -17.40 -5.72 -1.62
CA ALA A 36 -16.82 -5.99 -2.93
C ALA A 36 -16.35 -4.71 -3.63
N ARG A 37 -17.06 -3.58 -3.44
CA ARG A 37 -16.62 -2.25 -3.92
C ARG A 37 -15.34 -1.78 -3.26
N SER A 38 -15.15 -2.06 -1.97
CA SER A 38 -13.90 -1.74 -1.26
C SER A 38 -12.74 -2.58 -1.79
N VAL A 39 -12.95 -3.88 -2.03
CA VAL A 39 -11.92 -4.79 -2.56
C VAL A 39 -11.50 -4.36 -3.97
N ALA A 40 -12.45 -4.01 -4.84
CA ALA A 40 -12.17 -3.51 -6.18
C ALA A 40 -11.35 -2.20 -6.17
N LYS A 41 -11.69 -1.26 -5.26
CA LYS A 41 -10.96 0.01 -5.12
C LYS A 41 -9.54 -0.19 -4.60
N GLU A 42 -9.36 -1.10 -3.65
CA GLU A 42 -8.06 -1.48 -3.12
C GLU A 42 -7.20 -2.18 -4.17
N LEU A 43 -7.76 -3.12 -4.94
CA LEU A 43 -7.08 -3.78 -6.05
C LEU A 43 -6.61 -2.75 -7.09
N LYS A 44 -7.47 -1.78 -7.45
CA LYS A 44 -7.09 -0.72 -8.39
C LYS A 44 -5.93 0.12 -7.85
N ARG A 45 -5.94 0.43 -6.56
CA ARG A 45 -4.84 1.19 -5.91
C ARG A 45 -3.55 0.38 -5.87
N ALA A 46 -3.63 -0.91 -5.55
CA ALA A 46 -2.50 -1.83 -5.52
C ALA A 46 -1.87 -1.98 -6.92
N LYS A 47 -2.69 -2.16 -7.96
CA LYS A 47 -2.22 -2.23 -9.35
C LYS A 47 -1.47 -0.97 -9.79
N ARG A 48 -1.99 0.22 -9.47
CA ARG A 48 -1.29 1.49 -9.76
C ARG A 48 0.03 1.60 -9.01
N SER A 49 0.03 1.31 -7.71
CA SER A 49 1.25 1.35 -6.91
C SER A 49 2.31 0.37 -7.41
N ASN A 50 1.90 -0.80 -7.93
CA ASN A 50 2.83 -1.76 -8.52
C ASN A 50 3.42 -1.24 -9.84
N ALA A 51 2.60 -0.60 -10.68
CA ALA A 51 3.08 0.03 -11.92
C ALA A 51 4.07 1.17 -11.64
N GLU A 52 3.78 2.02 -10.65
CA GLU A 52 4.71 3.10 -10.23
C GLU A 52 6.06 2.53 -9.72
N LEU A 53 6.07 1.35 -9.10
CA LEU A 53 7.29 0.68 -8.70
C LEU A 53 8.05 0.09 -9.88
N GLU A 54 7.35 -0.42 -10.90
CA GLU A 54 7.94 -0.89 -12.15
C GLU A 54 8.63 0.27 -12.89
N ASP A 55 7.95 1.41 -13.04
CA ASP A 55 8.52 2.61 -13.67
C ASP A 55 9.77 3.09 -12.91
N ARG A 56 9.75 3.03 -11.57
CA ARG A 56 10.88 3.42 -10.73
C ARG A 56 12.08 2.48 -10.88
N ILE A 57 11.83 1.18 -10.97
CA ILE A 57 12.86 0.16 -11.21
C ILE A 57 13.49 0.41 -12.58
N GLU A 58 12.68 0.61 -13.62
CA GLU A 58 13.17 0.87 -14.97
C GLU A 58 14.01 2.16 -15.02
N ALA A 59 13.62 3.21 -14.29
CA ALA A 59 14.41 4.43 -14.17
C ALA A 59 15.76 4.19 -13.47
N LEU A 60 15.80 3.38 -12.40
CA LEU A 60 17.03 3.01 -11.70
C LEU A 60 17.97 2.18 -12.59
N GLU A 61 17.42 1.22 -13.34
CA GLU A 61 18.16 0.42 -14.32
C GLU A 61 18.76 1.29 -15.43
N ARG A 62 17.99 2.24 -15.98
CA ARG A 62 18.50 3.20 -16.96
C ARG A 62 19.63 4.06 -16.42
N MET A 63 19.52 4.53 -15.17
CA MET A 63 20.58 5.33 -14.54
C MET A 63 21.86 4.52 -14.33
N LEU A 64 21.73 3.24 -13.95
CA LEU A 64 22.87 2.32 -13.85
C LEU A 64 23.51 2.05 -15.22
N ASP A 65 22.72 1.72 -16.24
CA ASP A 65 23.23 1.45 -17.60
C ASP A 65 23.90 2.69 -18.22
N ALA A 66 23.33 3.89 -18.03
CA ALA A 66 23.93 5.14 -18.47
C ALA A 66 25.29 5.40 -17.81
N ARG A 67 25.44 5.02 -16.54
CA ARG A 67 26.71 5.14 -15.82
C ARG A 67 27.74 4.13 -16.32
N SER A 68 27.34 2.87 -16.48
CA SER A 68 28.20 1.79 -16.98
C SER A 68 28.67 2.02 -18.43
N ARG A 69 27.85 2.70 -19.26
CA ARG A 69 28.18 3.02 -20.67
C ARG A 69 28.92 4.35 -20.85
N GLY A 70 28.95 5.21 -19.83
CA GLY A 70 29.19 6.65 -20.01
C GLY A 70 30.10 7.34 -19.00
N GLY A 71 30.76 6.63 -18.09
CA GLY A 71 31.84 7.15 -17.23
C GLY A 71 33.13 7.54 -17.99
N GLY A 72 33.01 7.95 -19.24
CA GLY A 72 34.13 8.23 -20.13
C GLY A 72 33.74 9.26 -21.17
N SER A 73 33.63 10.54 -20.78
CA SER A 73 33.81 11.62 -21.74
C SER A 73 34.03 13.01 -21.14
N LEU A 74 35.22 13.54 -21.46
CA LEU A 74 35.45 14.93 -21.89
C LEU A 74 35.51 16.02 -20.81
N GLY A 75 36.53 15.95 -19.96
CA GLY A 75 36.98 17.10 -19.17
C GLY A 75 38.37 16.86 -18.63
N GLY A 76 39.41 17.26 -19.36
CA GLY A 76 40.79 17.19 -18.87
C GLY A 76 41.01 18.13 -17.69
N GLY A 77 41.63 17.64 -16.62
CA GLY A 77 42.09 18.50 -15.54
C GLY A 77 42.34 17.81 -14.20
N LYS A 78 43.44 17.07 -14.10
CA LYS A 78 44.29 16.91 -12.89
C LYS A 78 43.72 16.40 -11.54
N ASP A 79 42.42 16.12 -11.38
CA ASP A 79 41.81 15.69 -10.10
C ASP A 79 41.19 14.26 -10.11
N LYS A 80 41.58 13.42 -11.08
CA LYS A 80 40.97 12.09 -11.33
C LYS A 80 40.91 11.12 -10.14
N ASP A 81 41.90 11.12 -9.27
CA ASP A 81 41.95 10.15 -8.16
C ASP A 81 40.83 10.36 -7.11
N LYS A 82 40.11 11.50 -7.14
CA LYS A 82 38.99 11.77 -6.23
C LYS A 82 37.62 11.55 -6.86
N ASP A 83 37.52 11.60 -8.18
CA ASP A 83 36.23 11.48 -8.87
C ASP A 83 35.80 10.01 -9.02
N ASP A 84 36.75 9.07 -9.05
CA ASP A 84 36.47 7.63 -9.21
C ASP A 84 35.80 7.02 -7.95
N ASP A 85 36.27 7.37 -6.74
CA ASP A 85 35.69 6.90 -5.46
C ASP A 85 34.25 7.43 -5.26
N ASP A 86 34.01 8.69 -5.63
CA ASP A 86 32.67 9.29 -5.62
C ASP A 86 31.77 8.63 -6.67
N ASP A 87 32.36 8.14 -7.76
CA ASP A 87 31.62 7.52 -8.82
C ASP A 87 31.13 6.11 -8.45
N ASP A 88 32.01 5.31 -7.86
CA ASP A 88 31.73 3.97 -7.32
C ASP A 88 30.69 4.03 -6.19
N ALA A 89 30.84 4.98 -5.24
CA ALA A 89 29.87 5.16 -4.15
C ALA A 89 28.45 5.45 -4.67
N ARG A 90 28.32 6.18 -5.78
CA ARG A 90 27.03 6.45 -6.43
C ARG A 90 26.49 5.24 -7.18
N ILE A 91 27.34 4.40 -7.79
CA ILE A 91 26.91 3.14 -8.41
C ILE A 91 26.35 2.21 -7.33
N GLU A 92 27.08 1.99 -6.24
CA GLU A 92 26.61 1.16 -5.12
C GLU A 92 25.29 1.69 -4.51
N ALA A 93 25.13 3.00 -4.42
CA ALA A 93 23.89 3.60 -3.94
C ALA A 93 22.71 3.32 -4.88
N LEU A 94 22.93 3.36 -6.20
CA LEU A 94 21.90 3.04 -7.20
C LEU A 94 21.57 1.55 -7.21
N GLU A 95 22.56 0.66 -7.10
CA GLU A 95 22.36 -0.79 -7.01
C GLU A 95 21.54 -1.16 -5.76
N ARG A 96 21.89 -0.58 -4.60
CA ARG A 96 21.14 -0.78 -3.35
C ARG A 96 19.72 -0.23 -3.44
N ALA A 97 19.51 0.90 -4.12
CA ALA A 97 18.19 1.45 -4.36
C ALA A 97 17.35 0.56 -5.30
N LEU A 98 17.97 -0.02 -6.33
CA LEU A 98 17.34 -0.95 -7.25
C LEU A 98 16.91 -2.25 -6.55
N GLU A 99 17.79 -2.82 -5.71
CA GLU A 99 17.48 -4.01 -4.91
C GLU A 99 16.28 -3.75 -3.98
N ALA A 100 16.32 -2.65 -3.23
CA ALA A 100 15.23 -2.26 -2.34
C ALA A 100 13.91 -2.03 -3.10
N ALA A 101 13.94 -1.36 -4.25
CA ALA A 101 12.76 -1.14 -5.08
C ALA A 101 12.19 -2.45 -5.62
N THR A 102 13.05 -3.36 -6.06
CA THR A 102 12.68 -4.69 -6.56
C THR A 102 12.00 -5.53 -5.48
N ASP A 103 12.51 -5.52 -4.24
CA ASP A 103 11.90 -6.24 -3.13
C ASP A 103 10.56 -5.66 -2.71
N VAL A 104 10.40 -4.35 -2.77
CA VAL A 104 9.11 -3.69 -2.56
C VAL A 104 8.13 -4.08 -3.67
N ARG A 105 8.57 -4.12 -4.93
CA ARG A 105 7.74 -4.56 -6.07
C ARG A 105 7.31 -6.02 -5.93
N LYS A 106 8.20 -6.94 -5.56
CA LYS A 106 7.84 -8.36 -5.32
C LYS A 106 6.72 -8.48 -4.29
N ARG A 107 6.82 -7.75 -3.17
CA ARG A 107 5.78 -7.72 -2.14
C ARG A 107 4.48 -7.08 -2.64
N ALA A 108 4.56 -6.01 -3.43
CA ALA A 108 3.41 -5.37 -4.03
C ALA A 108 2.70 -6.27 -5.05
N ALA A 109 3.45 -7.02 -5.86
CA ALA A 109 2.93 -7.97 -6.83
C ALA A 109 2.19 -9.13 -6.14
N ASN A 110 2.78 -9.70 -5.08
CA ASN A 110 2.10 -10.72 -4.25
C ASN A 110 0.79 -10.17 -3.67
N TRP A 111 0.81 -8.95 -3.15
CA TRP A 111 -0.38 -8.29 -2.63
C TRP A 111 -1.46 -8.07 -3.70
N VAL A 112 -1.08 -7.66 -4.91
CA VAL A 112 -2.00 -7.54 -6.06
C VAL A 112 -2.61 -8.89 -6.41
N SER A 113 -1.83 -9.97 -6.37
CA SER A 113 -2.32 -11.33 -6.60
C SER A 113 -3.38 -11.71 -5.56
N GLU A 114 -3.08 -11.58 -4.28
CA GLU A 114 -4.03 -11.87 -3.19
C GLU A 114 -5.31 -11.01 -3.25
N MET A 115 -5.19 -9.76 -3.71
CA MET A 115 -6.35 -8.87 -3.88
C MET A 115 -7.18 -9.22 -5.11
N THR A 116 -6.56 -9.78 -6.15
CA THR A 116 -7.25 -10.24 -7.34
C THR A 116 -8.09 -11.47 -7.01
N GLU A 117 -7.50 -12.45 -6.33
CA GLU A 117 -8.21 -13.66 -5.87
C GLU A 117 -9.41 -13.31 -4.99
N ARG A 118 -9.23 -12.40 -4.01
CA ARG A 118 -10.33 -11.91 -3.17
C ARG A 118 -11.41 -11.16 -3.95
N HIS A 119 -11.03 -10.41 -4.97
CA HIS A 119 -11.99 -9.71 -5.83
C HIS A 119 -12.83 -10.71 -6.64
N GLU A 120 -12.21 -11.75 -7.18
CA GLU A 120 -12.87 -12.82 -7.92
C GLU A 120 -13.81 -13.64 -7.02
N GLU A 121 -13.39 -13.97 -5.80
CA GLU A 121 -14.25 -14.62 -4.80
C GLU A 121 -15.47 -13.75 -4.46
N CYS A 122 -15.30 -12.44 -4.33
CA CYS A 122 -16.42 -11.52 -4.11
C CYS A 122 -17.36 -11.48 -5.32
N ALA A 123 -16.82 -11.52 -6.54
CA ALA A 123 -17.61 -11.49 -7.76
C ALA A 123 -18.45 -12.77 -7.93
N THR A 124 -17.86 -13.95 -7.73
CA THR A 124 -18.56 -15.25 -7.83
C THR A 124 -19.66 -15.38 -6.78
N ARG A 125 -19.41 -14.95 -5.54
CA ARG A 125 -20.45 -14.91 -4.49
C ARG A 125 -21.60 -13.99 -4.85
N ARG A 126 -21.31 -12.86 -5.49
CA ARG A 126 -22.34 -11.92 -5.94
C ARG A 126 -23.18 -12.50 -7.07
N GLU A 127 -22.54 -13.15 -8.04
CA GLU A 127 -23.23 -13.85 -9.13
C GLU A 127 -24.17 -14.95 -8.59
N ALA A 128 -23.69 -15.77 -7.66
CA ALA A 128 -24.51 -16.80 -7.02
C ALA A 128 -25.72 -16.21 -6.26
N ALA A 129 -25.51 -15.08 -5.57
CA ALA A 129 -26.61 -14.38 -4.89
C ALA A 129 -27.62 -13.80 -5.87
N GLU A 130 -27.17 -13.17 -6.96
CA GLU A 130 -28.04 -12.64 -8.01
C GLU A 130 -28.86 -13.75 -8.68
N ALA A 131 -28.26 -14.92 -8.93
CA ALA A 131 -28.98 -16.08 -9.46
C ALA A 131 -30.06 -16.59 -8.48
N ALA A 132 -29.74 -16.70 -7.19
CA ALA A 132 -30.70 -17.10 -6.17
C ALA A 132 -31.86 -16.09 -6.05
N TYR A 133 -31.58 -14.79 -6.04
CA TYR A 133 -32.61 -13.75 -6.03
C TYR A 133 -33.47 -13.76 -7.30
N GLY A 134 -32.87 -14.04 -8.46
CA GLY A 134 -33.60 -14.22 -9.72
C GLY A 134 -34.56 -15.40 -9.65
N HIS A 135 -34.12 -16.52 -9.09
CA HIS A 135 -34.95 -17.71 -8.90
C HIS A 135 -36.13 -17.44 -7.94
N ILE A 136 -35.86 -16.83 -6.78
CA ILE A 136 -36.92 -16.44 -5.82
C ILE A 136 -37.94 -15.51 -6.50
N ARG A 137 -37.49 -14.51 -7.26
CA ARG A 137 -38.38 -13.60 -7.99
C ARG A 137 -39.21 -14.32 -9.06
N ALA A 138 -38.66 -15.36 -9.69
CA ALA A 138 -39.40 -16.17 -10.65
C ALA A 138 -40.50 -16.99 -9.95
N LEU A 139 -40.20 -17.61 -8.80
CA LEU A 139 -41.17 -18.34 -8.00
C LEU A 139 -42.32 -17.44 -7.53
N VAL A 140 -42.02 -16.25 -7.01
CA VAL A 140 -43.04 -15.29 -6.56
C VAL A 140 -43.97 -14.90 -7.72
N ARG A 141 -43.42 -14.63 -8.91
CA ARG A 141 -44.25 -14.31 -10.09
C ARG A 141 -45.09 -15.48 -10.57
N ALA A 142 -44.61 -16.71 -10.42
CA ALA A 142 -45.37 -17.90 -10.77
C ALA A 142 -46.56 -18.07 -9.81
N GLU A 143 -46.34 -17.91 -8.49
CA GLU A 143 -47.43 -17.95 -7.50
C GLU A 143 -48.46 -16.82 -7.71
N GLU A 144 -48.01 -15.61 -8.05
CA GLU A 144 -48.93 -14.50 -8.36
C GLU A 144 -49.80 -14.81 -9.59
N ALA A 145 -49.22 -15.41 -10.64
CA ALA A 145 -49.96 -15.79 -11.84
C ALA A 145 -50.95 -16.94 -11.64
N GLU A 146 -50.77 -17.78 -10.62
CA GLU A 146 -51.72 -18.83 -10.24
C GLU A 146 -52.87 -18.31 -9.36
N ARG A 147 -52.76 -17.10 -8.80
CA ARG A 147 -53.80 -16.47 -7.97
C ARG A 147 -54.78 -15.59 -8.75
N ASP A 148 -54.43 -15.19 -9.97
CA ASP A 148 -55.28 -14.44 -10.91
C ASP A 148 -56.11 -15.39 -11.80
#